data_AF-A0A941WCU4-F1
#
_entry.id   AF-A0A941WCU4-F1
#
_cell.length_a   1.000
_cell.length_b   1.000
_cell.length_c   1.000
_cell.angle_alpha   90.00
_cell.angle_beta   90.00
_cell.angle_gamma   90.00
#
_symmetry.space_group_name_H-M   'P 1'
#
loop_
_entity.id
_entity.type
_entity.pdbx_description
1 polymer ?
#
loop_
_entity_poly.entity_id
_entity_poly.type
_entity_poly.pdbx_seq_one_letter_code
_entity_poly.pdbx_strand_id
1 'polypeptide(L)'
;MECKKCGAMLPEDGKFCPMCGARADGKKICPSCRQSVAEEAVYCTYCGKRLDGKNVCAACGTAYAGNFCPQCGAAESSRPAVPVCAAPARSAVKPSNWRRVVDIVKSSVFLGGVFILFVCCFFIGIGGTVSATGADLTEIGVRTTASAFDYLITQFKDFSDTVSQMQAAGIGVYTEFYVGSLSAMIVEAVAVLANMIIIITCFVIAVVKFAKNIGRREVALGKYFALAAGSFLCTTIFLAAATAGINDFLQAMIGGIDGIRAHIGMNAACIAGLVFLSLAAAAGLVCHIVVNAGTFFRRNLFTLIFGSVLVLIVGVALILIAGKSVGDSIQPGNTIYLNIRIFMQIMFMQAGVEEKLTAENVQLLTKIYTAFWLNIITVALLSAFLMAFLYRATQGKAPRVFSLAATSVGFVLSIFYAVFLYVTADAIGAVTQSSILVSAGPVAGAVLLLFALGAAIAYLILREKKTEAPVPPVSPVPEAGPEQ
;
A
#
# COMPACT_ATOMS: atom_id res chain seq x y z
N MET A 1 29.64 -39.83 -12.79
CA MET A 1 28.78 -40.95 -13.28
C MET A 1 28.58 -40.85 -14.78
N GLU A 2 28.33 -41.95 -15.51
CA GLU A 2 28.03 -41.91 -16.96
C GLU A 2 26.53 -41.84 -17.24
N CYS A 3 26.14 -41.11 -18.28
CA CYS A 3 24.73 -41.00 -18.65
C CYS A 3 24.22 -42.32 -19.27
N LYS A 4 23.24 -42.96 -18.62
CA LYS A 4 22.60 -44.21 -19.12
C LYS A 4 21.99 -44.11 -20.52
N LYS A 5 21.74 -42.90 -21.04
CA LYS A 5 21.11 -42.67 -22.35
C LYS A 5 22.10 -42.39 -23.48
N CYS A 6 23.24 -41.75 -23.21
CA CYS A 6 24.19 -41.34 -24.24
C CYS A 6 25.67 -41.60 -23.92
N GLY A 7 25.99 -42.20 -22.78
CA GLY A 7 27.36 -42.53 -22.36
C GLY A 7 28.22 -41.35 -21.93
N ALA A 8 27.74 -40.11 -22.02
CA ALA A 8 28.53 -38.94 -21.65
C ALA A 8 28.80 -38.86 -20.14
N MET A 9 30.00 -38.41 -19.76
CA MET A 9 30.41 -38.22 -18.38
C MET A 9 29.65 -37.05 -17.74
N LEU A 10 28.97 -37.29 -16.63
CA LEU A 10 28.13 -36.33 -15.92
C LEU A 10 28.89 -35.69 -14.75
N PRO A 11 28.73 -34.37 -14.53
CA PRO A 11 29.20 -33.70 -13.31
C PRO A 11 28.46 -34.24 -12.07
N GLU A 12 29.14 -34.28 -10.92
CA GLU A 12 28.69 -34.96 -9.69
C GLU A 12 27.27 -34.56 -9.22
N ASP A 13 26.81 -33.33 -9.50
CA ASP A 13 25.52 -32.79 -9.05
C ASP A 13 24.51 -32.44 -10.18
N GLY A 14 24.79 -32.86 -11.42
CA GLY A 14 23.97 -32.52 -12.58
C GLY A 14 22.63 -33.25 -12.61
N LYS A 15 21.50 -32.56 -12.36
CA LYS A 15 20.14 -33.15 -12.47
C LYS A 15 19.78 -33.60 -13.90
N PHE A 16 20.41 -33.02 -14.91
CA PHE A 16 20.20 -33.33 -16.32
C PHE A 16 21.55 -33.47 -17.03
N CYS A 17 21.61 -34.39 -17.99
CA CYS A 17 22.76 -34.55 -18.87
C CYS A 17 22.88 -33.32 -19.78
N PRO A 18 24.02 -32.62 -19.79
CA PRO A 18 24.22 -31.46 -20.66
C PRO A 18 24.27 -31.84 -22.15
N MET A 19 24.58 -33.11 -22.48
CA MET A 19 24.72 -33.57 -23.86
C MET A 19 23.40 -34.05 -24.51
N CYS A 20 22.52 -34.72 -23.76
CA CYS A 20 21.28 -35.28 -24.32
C CYS A 20 19.99 -34.82 -23.62
N GLY A 21 20.09 -34.01 -22.56
CA GLY A 21 18.96 -33.52 -21.79
C GLY A 21 18.23 -34.56 -20.94
N ALA A 22 18.72 -35.82 -20.88
CA ALA A 22 18.14 -36.86 -20.03
C ALA A 22 18.36 -36.54 -18.55
N ARG A 23 17.36 -36.79 -17.69
CA ARG A 23 17.56 -36.67 -16.24
C ARG A 23 18.58 -37.70 -15.76
N ALA A 24 19.48 -37.25 -14.90
CA ALA A 24 20.56 -38.07 -14.34
C ALA A 24 20.40 -38.29 -12.82
N ASP A 25 19.38 -37.73 -12.19
CA ASP A 25 19.14 -37.77 -10.74
C ASP A 25 18.41 -39.03 -10.24
N GLY A 26 18.36 -40.11 -11.04
CA GLY A 26 17.71 -41.37 -10.65
C GLY A 26 16.19 -41.27 -10.42
N LYS A 27 15.53 -40.26 -10.99
CA LYS A 27 14.10 -39.98 -10.78
C LYS A 27 13.35 -39.84 -12.11
N LYS A 28 12.23 -40.54 -12.25
CA LYS A 28 11.27 -40.39 -13.35
C LYS A 28 10.15 -39.41 -12.99
N ILE A 29 9.49 -38.83 -14.00
CA ILE A 29 8.33 -37.95 -13.80
C ILE A 29 7.05 -38.76 -13.99
N CYS A 30 6.14 -38.72 -13.03
CA CYS A 30 4.84 -39.37 -13.18
C CYS A 30 4.05 -38.71 -14.34
N PRO A 31 3.58 -39.48 -15.34
CA PRO A 31 2.82 -38.92 -16.46
C PRO A 31 1.42 -38.42 -16.05
N SER A 32 0.91 -38.81 -14.87
CA SER A 32 -0.39 -38.33 -14.37
C SER A 32 -0.29 -37.00 -13.63
N CYS A 33 0.58 -36.92 -12.62
CA CYS A 33 0.62 -35.79 -11.69
C CYS A 33 1.87 -34.91 -11.82
N ARG A 34 2.80 -35.27 -12.72
CA ARG A 34 4.08 -34.58 -12.98
C ARG A 34 5.02 -34.47 -11.78
N GLN A 35 4.78 -35.21 -10.71
CA GLN A 35 5.71 -35.30 -9.57
C GLN A 35 6.90 -36.21 -9.91
N SER A 36 8.06 -35.90 -9.32
CA SER A 36 9.25 -36.73 -9.42
C SER A 36 9.13 -37.96 -8.51
N VAL A 37 9.32 -39.14 -9.07
CA VAL A 37 9.26 -40.44 -8.36
C VAL A 37 10.58 -41.18 -8.62
N ALA A 38 11.00 -42.06 -7.71
CA ALA A 38 12.17 -42.92 -7.92
C ALA A 38 12.05 -43.71 -9.25
N GLU A 39 13.18 -43.91 -9.94
CA GLU A 39 13.24 -44.61 -11.24
C GLU A 39 12.57 -46.00 -11.16
N GLU A 40 12.78 -46.72 -10.05
CA GLU A 40 12.27 -48.07 -9.81
C GLU A 40 10.83 -48.15 -9.28
N ALA A 41 10.19 -47.01 -8.98
CA ALA A 41 8.86 -47.02 -8.38
C ALA A 41 7.81 -47.60 -9.34
N VAL A 42 7.14 -48.68 -8.92
CA VAL A 42 6.04 -49.32 -9.67
C VAL A 42 4.76 -48.48 -9.57
N TYR A 43 4.54 -47.77 -8.47
CA TYR A 43 3.40 -46.87 -8.27
C TYR A 43 3.88 -45.47 -7.90
N CYS A 44 3.15 -44.44 -8.34
CA CYS A 44 3.40 -43.07 -7.93
C CYS A 44 2.91 -42.84 -6.50
N THR A 45 3.82 -42.49 -5.58
CA THR A 45 3.51 -42.17 -4.19
C THR A 45 2.56 -40.98 -4.01
N TYR A 46 2.40 -40.14 -5.03
CA TYR A 46 1.57 -38.93 -4.98
C TYR A 46 0.17 -39.10 -5.58
N CYS A 47 -0.02 -40.02 -6.54
CA CYS A 47 -1.30 -40.17 -7.24
C CYS A 47 -1.77 -41.61 -7.45
N GLY A 48 -1.02 -42.60 -6.95
CA GLY A 48 -1.35 -44.02 -7.05
C GLY A 48 -1.22 -44.62 -8.46
N LYS A 49 -0.91 -43.82 -9.49
CA LYS A 49 -0.77 -44.34 -10.86
C LYS A 49 0.42 -45.29 -10.96
N ARG A 50 0.19 -46.45 -11.57
CA ARG A 50 1.23 -47.43 -11.90
C ARG A 50 2.14 -46.94 -13.03
N LEU A 51 3.45 -47.15 -12.91
CA LEU A 51 4.51 -46.55 -13.73
C LEU A 51 5.38 -47.57 -14.47
N ASP A 52 5.06 -48.87 -14.39
CA ASP A 52 5.79 -49.97 -15.04
C ASP A 52 5.22 -50.34 -16.43
N GLY A 53 4.24 -49.58 -16.94
CA GLY A 53 3.65 -49.77 -18.25
C GLY A 53 2.73 -50.99 -18.38
N LYS A 54 2.42 -51.68 -17.27
CA LYS A 54 1.51 -52.84 -17.26
C LYS A 54 0.08 -52.40 -16.94
N ASN A 55 -0.87 -52.99 -17.67
CA ASN A 55 -2.29 -52.87 -17.37
C ASN A 55 -2.67 -53.84 -16.23
N VAL A 56 -3.67 -53.48 -15.44
CA VAL A 56 -4.27 -54.36 -14.43
C VAL A 56 -5.58 -54.88 -14.99
N CYS A 57 -5.74 -56.20 -15.05
CA CYS A 57 -6.99 -56.80 -15.52
C CYS A 57 -8.13 -56.47 -14.56
N ALA A 58 -9.22 -55.91 -15.07
CA ALA A 58 -10.40 -55.58 -14.27
C ALA A 58 -11.14 -56.83 -13.76
N ALA A 59 -11.01 -57.97 -14.46
CA ALA A 59 -11.71 -59.20 -14.11
C ALA A 59 -10.96 -60.03 -13.04
N CYS A 60 -9.63 -60.05 -13.06
CA CYS A 60 -8.83 -60.92 -12.18
C CYS A 60 -7.71 -60.22 -11.41
N GLY A 61 -7.51 -58.91 -11.59
CA GLY A 61 -6.49 -58.12 -10.87
C GLY A 61 -5.04 -58.32 -11.35
N THR A 62 -4.80 -59.19 -12.33
CA THR A 62 -3.45 -59.53 -12.78
C THR A 62 -2.81 -58.42 -13.59
N ALA A 63 -1.53 -58.17 -13.33
CA ALA A 63 -0.70 -57.24 -14.08
C ALA A 63 -0.21 -57.86 -15.40
N TYR A 64 -0.51 -57.26 -16.54
CA TYR A 64 -0.09 -57.78 -17.84
C TYR A 64 0.31 -56.67 -18.82
N ALA A 65 1.06 -57.05 -19.85
CA ALA A 65 1.43 -56.18 -20.96
C ALA A 65 0.77 -56.74 -22.24
N GLY A 66 0.05 -55.89 -22.98
CA GLY A 66 -0.71 -56.27 -24.18
C GLY A 66 -2.21 -55.96 -24.06
N ASN A 67 -2.97 -56.29 -25.10
CA ASN A 67 -4.40 -55.94 -25.23
C ASN A 67 -5.33 -56.99 -24.60
N PHE A 68 -4.80 -58.15 -24.22
CA PHE A 68 -5.54 -59.28 -23.66
C PHE A 68 -4.85 -59.79 -22.40
N CYS A 69 -5.64 -60.10 -21.36
CA CYS A 69 -5.11 -60.67 -20.14
C CYS A 69 -4.69 -62.14 -20.38
N PRO A 70 -3.42 -62.52 -20.14
CA PRO A 70 -2.95 -63.89 -20.37
C PRO A 70 -3.53 -64.91 -19.38
N GLN A 71 -4.12 -64.46 -18.27
CA GLN A 71 -4.67 -65.35 -17.25
C GLN A 71 -6.17 -65.64 -17.44
N CYS A 72 -6.96 -64.70 -17.96
CA CYS A 72 -8.41 -64.84 -18.08
C CYS A 72 -8.98 -64.55 -19.48
N GLY A 73 -8.14 -64.18 -20.45
CA GLY A 73 -8.55 -63.91 -21.83
C GLY A 73 -9.36 -62.62 -22.05
N ALA A 74 -9.63 -61.85 -20.99
CA ALA A 74 -10.41 -60.61 -21.09
C ALA A 74 -9.71 -59.55 -21.94
N ALA A 75 -10.46 -58.93 -22.87
CA ALA A 75 -10.01 -57.84 -23.72
C ALA A 75 -10.05 -56.48 -22.99
N GLU A 76 -9.20 -55.54 -23.40
CA GLU A 76 -8.99 -54.22 -22.76
C GLU A 76 -10.25 -53.30 -22.72
N SER A 77 -11.33 -53.64 -23.42
CA SER A 77 -12.45 -52.71 -23.68
C SER A 77 -13.74 -52.92 -22.88
N SER A 78 -13.69 -53.45 -21.66
CA SER A 78 -14.83 -53.36 -20.73
C SER A 78 -14.41 -52.71 -19.41
N ARG A 79 -14.25 -51.39 -19.43
CA ARG A 79 -14.34 -50.57 -18.21
C ARG A 79 -15.83 -50.32 -17.93
N PRO A 80 -16.47 -50.99 -16.96
CA PRO A 80 -17.59 -50.36 -16.28
C PRO A 80 -17.04 -49.11 -15.58
N ALA A 81 -17.65 -47.97 -15.86
CA ALA A 81 -17.32 -46.72 -15.22
C ALA A 81 -17.59 -46.86 -13.71
N VAL A 82 -16.53 -47.03 -12.93
CA VAL A 82 -16.60 -46.80 -11.48
C VAL A 82 -17.00 -45.32 -11.33
N PRO A 83 -18.07 -44.99 -10.60
CA PRO A 83 -18.39 -43.61 -10.28
C PRO A 83 -17.31 -43.13 -9.32
N VAL A 84 -16.23 -42.57 -9.87
CA VAL A 84 -15.39 -41.65 -9.12
C VAL A 84 -16.34 -40.53 -8.73
N CYS A 85 -16.66 -40.43 -7.43
CA CYS A 85 -17.23 -39.23 -6.86
C CYS A 85 -16.42 -38.06 -7.41
N ALA A 86 -17.02 -37.36 -8.36
CA ALA A 86 -16.46 -36.17 -8.93
C ALA A 86 -16.38 -35.16 -7.79
N ALA A 87 -15.22 -35.07 -7.13
CA ALA A 87 -14.72 -33.76 -6.78
C ALA A 87 -14.92 -32.94 -8.05
N PRO A 88 -15.72 -31.86 -8.03
CA PRO A 88 -16.17 -31.23 -9.25
C PRO A 88 -14.92 -30.91 -10.04
N ALA A 89 -14.72 -31.67 -11.11
CA ALA A 89 -13.84 -31.27 -12.17
C ALA A 89 -14.36 -29.87 -12.47
N ARG A 90 -13.52 -28.86 -12.22
CA ARG A 90 -13.74 -27.56 -12.81
C ARG A 90 -13.71 -27.84 -14.30
N SER A 91 -14.86 -28.19 -14.85
CA SER A 91 -15.11 -28.06 -16.26
C SER A 91 -14.63 -26.67 -16.57
N ALA A 92 -13.72 -26.56 -17.52
CA ALA A 92 -13.40 -25.28 -18.12
C ALA A 92 -14.68 -24.84 -18.84
N VAL A 93 -15.70 -24.43 -18.08
CA VAL A 93 -16.88 -23.75 -18.57
C VAL A 93 -16.31 -22.53 -19.28
N LYS A 94 -16.46 -22.50 -20.60
CA LYS A 94 -16.19 -21.33 -21.43
C LYS A 94 -16.83 -20.14 -20.67
N PRO A 95 -16.06 -19.15 -20.19
CA PRO A 95 -16.65 -18.09 -19.38
C PRO A 95 -17.77 -17.46 -20.20
N SER A 96 -18.97 -17.48 -19.63
CA SER A 96 -20.17 -16.87 -20.22
C SER A 96 -19.84 -15.44 -20.64
N ASN A 97 -20.39 -15.00 -21.78
CA ASN A 97 -20.05 -13.70 -22.38
C ASN A 97 -20.16 -12.53 -21.37
N TRP A 98 -21.12 -12.59 -20.43
CA TRP A 98 -21.28 -11.58 -19.38
C TRP A 98 -20.07 -11.43 -18.44
N ARG A 99 -19.37 -12.52 -18.08
CA ARG A 99 -18.20 -12.46 -17.18
C ARG A 99 -17.07 -11.66 -17.82
N ARG A 100 -16.83 -11.89 -19.12
CA ARG A 100 -15.83 -11.12 -19.88
C ARG A 100 -16.18 -9.65 -19.95
N VAL A 101 -17.47 -9.33 -20.11
CA VAL A 101 -17.94 -7.94 -20.12
C VAL A 101 -17.64 -7.27 -18.77
N VAL A 102 -17.96 -7.92 -17.65
CA VAL A 102 -17.68 -7.35 -16.31
C VAL A 102 -16.18 -7.19 -16.05
N ASP A 103 -15.35 -8.12 -16.50
CA ASP A 103 -13.88 -8.00 -16.41
C ASP A 103 -13.34 -6.81 -17.21
N ILE A 104 -13.87 -6.57 -18.42
CA ILE A 104 -13.52 -5.41 -19.25
C ILE A 104 -13.97 -4.11 -18.57
N VAL A 105 -15.19 -4.08 -18.03
CA VAL A 105 -15.71 -2.92 -17.29
C VAL A 105 -14.80 -2.60 -16.10
N LYS A 106 -14.45 -3.61 -15.29
CA LYS A 106 -13.52 -3.47 -14.17
C LYS A 106 -12.16 -2.88 -14.60
N SER A 107 -11.55 -3.43 -15.66
CA SER A 107 -10.28 -2.90 -16.17
C SER A 107 -10.42 -1.46 -16.68
N SER A 108 -11.55 -1.13 -17.31
CA SER A 108 -11.84 0.23 -17.81
C SER A 108 -12.03 1.23 -16.67
N VAL A 109 -12.73 0.85 -15.60
CA VAL A 109 -12.89 1.66 -14.38
C VAL A 109 -11.54 1.95 -13.75
N PHE A 110 -10.66 0.94 -13.61
CA PHE A 110 -9.33 1.18 -13.06
C PHE A 110 -8.46 2.05 -13.97
N LEU A 111 -8.54 1.89 -15.29
CA LEU A 111 -7.82 2.75 -16.23
C LEU A 111 -8.32 4.19 -16.15
N GLY A 112 -9.63 4.40 -16.13
CA GLY A 112 -10.24 5.73 -15.95
C GLY A 112 -9.84 6.37 -14.62
N GLY A 113 -9.81 5.58 -13.54
CA GLY A 113 -9.31 6.04 -12.24
C GLY A 113 -7.85 6.49 -12.28
N VAL A 114 -6.97 5.71 -12.91
CA VAL A 114 -5.56 6.11 -13.08
C VAL A 114 -5.42 7.34 -13.98
N PHE A 115 -6.23 7.48 -15.02
CA PHE A 115 -6.25 8.66 -15.88
C PHE A 115 -6.64 9.93 -15.11
N ILE A 116 -7.67 9.86 -14.27
CA ILE A 116 -8.07 11.00 -13.42
C ILE A 116 -6.94 11.36 -12.46
N LEU A 117 -6.33 10.37 -11.81
CA LEU A 117 -5.18 10.61 -10.93
C LEU A 117 -4.00 11.23 -11.68
N PHE A 118 -3.76 10.83 -12.92
CA PHE A 118 -2.75 11.43 -13.80
C PHE A 118 -3.04 12.91 -14.08
N VAL A 119 -4.29 13.29 -14.34
CA VAL A 119 -4.64 14.71 -14.49
C VAL A 119 -4.47 15.46 -13.15
N CYS A 120 -5.02 14.90 -12.07
CA CYS A 120 -4.99 15.52 -10.74
C CYS A 120 -3.56 15.68 -10.20
N CYS A 121 -2.58 14.86 -10.60
CA CYS A 121 -1.22 14.96 -10.05
C CYS A 121 -0.49 16.24 -10.48
N PHE A 122 -0.87 16.87 -11.58
CA PHE A 122 -0.32 18.19 -12.00
C PHE A 122 -0.94 19.36 -11.24
N PHE A 123 -2.15 19.18 -10.72
CA PHE A 123 -2.90 20.19 -9.99
C PHE A 123 -2.96 19.89 -8.49
N ILE A 124 -2.08 19.03 -8.00
CA ILE A 124 -2.02 18.74 -6.56
C ILE A 124 -1.52 19.99 -5.82
N GLY A 125 -2.23 20.38 -4.77
CA GLY A 125 -1.86 21.56 -4.00
C GLY A 125 -2.93 22.02 -3.01
N ILE A 126 -2.63 23.15 -2.39
CA ILE A 126 -3.43 23.80 -1.38
C ILE A 126 -4.05 25.07 -1.99
N GLY A 127 -5.28 25.38 -1.61
CA GLY A 127 -5.97 26.61 -1.96
C GLY A 127 -6.30 27.44 -0.73
N GLY A 128 -6.27 28.76 -0.91
CA GLY A 128 -6.71 29.74 0.07
C GLY A 128 -7.96 30.45 -0.41
N THR A 129 -8.90 30.69 0.50
CA THR A 129 -10.06 31.54 0.25
C THR A 129 -10.13 32.59 1.35
N VAL A 130 -10.15 33.86 0.96
CA VAL A 130 -10.45 34.97 1.86
C VAL A 130 -11.78 35.55 1.41
N SER A 131 -12.79 35.53 2.28
CA SER A 131 -14.07 36.19 2.05
C SER A 131 -14.27 37.32 3.05
N ALA A 132 -14.80 38.45 2.56
CA ALA A 132 -15.25 39.56 3.38
C ALA A 132 -16.75 39.76 3.17
N THR A 133 -17.49 39.84 4.26
CA THR A 133 -18.93 40.07 4.33
C THR A 133 -19.19 41.29 5.20
N GLY A 134 -20.06 42.20 4.76
CA GLY A 134 -20.43 43.40 5.50
C GLY A 134 -21.91 43.70 5.30
N ALA A 135 -22.49 44.58 6.13
CA ALA A 135 -23.92 44.89 6.10
C ALA A 135 -24.43 45.32 4.71
N ASP A 136 -23.58 45.96 3.90
CA ASP A 136 -23.90 46.44 2.53
C ASP A 136 -23.07 45.76 1.42
N LEU A 137 -22.24 44.74 1.74
CA LEU A 137 -21.36 44.08 0.78
C LEU A 137 -21.87 42.68 0.44
N THR A 138 -22.20 42.44 -0.84
CA THR A 138 -22.28 41.07 -1.38
C THR A 138 -20.88 40.46 -1.33
N GLU A 139 -20.76 39.27 -0.73
CA GLU A 139 -19.50 38.60 -0.38
C GLU A 139 -18.40 38.75 -1.46
N ILE A 140 -17.30 39.45 -1.11
CA ILE A 140 -16.11 39.52 -1.97
C ILE A 140 -15.17 38.40 -1.55
N GLY A 141 -14.96 37.43 -2.45
CA GLY A 141 -14.11 36.26 -2.22
C GLY A 141 -12.91 36.23 -3.15
N VAL A 142 -11.69 36.27 -2.59
CA VAL A 142 -10.45 36.00 -3.35
C VAL A 142 -10.06 34.54 -3.15
N ARG A 143 -9.83 33.82 -4.25
CA ARG A 143 -9.37 32.44 -4.23
C ARG A 143 -7.98 32.32 -4.86
N THR A 144 -7.05 31.73 -4.14
CA THR A 144 -5.73 31.34 -4.63
C THR A 144 -5.63 29.83 -4.64
N THR A 145 -4.92 29.26 -5.61
CA THR A 145 -4.69 27.81 -5.70
C THR A 145 -3.27 27.54 -6.14
N ALA A 146 -2.59 26.67 -5.41
CA ALA A 146 -1.32 26.10 -5.83
C ALA A 146 -1.55 24.88 -6.75
N SER A 147 -0.57 24.63 -7.60
CA SER A 147 -0.41 23.49 -8.48
C SER A 147 0.89 22.75 -8.15
N ALA A 148 1.12 21.60 -8.78
CA ALA A 148 2.37 20.86 -8.58
C ALA A 148 3.61 21.72 -8.94
N PHE A 149 3.49 22.58 -9.94
CA PHE A 149 4.58 23.45 -10.39
C PHE A 149 4.95 24.52 -9.39
N ASP A 150 4.02 24.94 -8.53
CA ASP A 150 4.32 25.92 -7.50
C ASP A 150 5.26 25.35 -6.45
N TYR A 151 5.11 24.08 -6.10
CA TYR A 151 6.05 23.36 -5.25
C TYR A 151 7.36 23.01 -5.96
N LEU A 152 7.38 22.88 -7.29
CA LEU A 152 8.61 22.47 -7.98
C LEU A 152 9.47 23.66 -8.44
N ILE A 153 8.84 24.81 -8.70
CA ILE A 153 9.47 25.95 -9.38
C ILE A 153 9.18 27.23 -8.62
N THR A 154 7.91 27.62 -8.52
CA THR A 154 7.52 28.97 -8.06
C THR A 154 7.96 29.24 -6.63
N GLN A 155 7.82 28.27 -5.71
CA GLN A 155 8.14 28.48 -4.30
C GLN A 155 9.58 28.91 -4.04
N PHE A 156 10.55 28.37 -4.80
CA PHE A 156 11.96 28.72 -4.63
C PHE A 156 12.27 30.12 -5.15
N LYS A 157 11.56 30.53 -6.21
CA LYS A 157 11.65 31.88 -6.73
C LYS A 157 11.03 32.88 -5.75
N ASP A 158 9.81 32.60 -5.28
CA ASP A 158 9.11 33.46 -4.32
C ASP A 158 9.92 33.64 -3.04
N PHE A 159 10.58 32.57 -2.56
CA PHE A 159 11.48 32.65 -1.43
C PHE A 159 12.71 33.54 -1.71
N SER A 160 13.35 33.39 -2.87
CA SER A 160 14.48 34.23 -3.29
C SER A 160 14.09 35.71 -3.40
N ASP A 161 12.93 35.99 -3.99
CA ASP A 161 12.41 37.35 -4.16
C ASP A 161 12.09 37.97 -2.79
N THR A 162 11.49 37.19 -1.88
CA THR A 162 11.18 37.61 -0.51
C THR A 162 12.45 37.96 0.28
N VAL A 163 13.47 37.10 0.22
CA VAL A 163 14.77 37.35 0.87
C VAL A 163 15.42 38.62 0.33
N SER A 164 15.37 38.83 -0.98
CA SER A 164 15.95 40.01 -1.62
C SER A 164 15.25 41.30 -1.15
N GLN A 165 13.93 41.26 -0.98
CA GLN A 165 13.16 42.38 -0.44
C GLN A 165 13.50 42.67 1.02
N MET A 166 13.64 41.63 1.86
CA MET A 166 14.05 41.80 3.25
C MET A 166 15.43 42.45 3.36
N GLN A 167 16.41 41.97 2.57
CA GLN A 167 17.75 42.55 2.54
C GLN A 167 17.75 44.00 2.04
N ALA A 168 16.94 44.31 1.02
CA ALA A 168 16.77 45.68 0.52
C ALA A 168 16.15 46.62 1.58
N ALA A 169 15.30 46.10 2.45
CA ALA A 169 14.74 46.82 3.59
C ALA A 169 15.72 46.95 4.79
N GLY A 170 16.96 46.46 4.66
CA GLY A 170 17.96 46.51 5.73
C GLY A 170 17.76 45.45 6.82
N ILE A 171 16.92 44.43 6.55
CA ILE A 171 16.63 43.35 7.49
C ILE A 171 17.73 42.28 7.35
N GLY A 172 18.39 41.95 8.46
CA GLY A 172 19.39 40.88 8.50
C GLY A 172 18.74 39.52 8.31
N VAL A 173 19.32 38.67 7.44
CA VAL A 173 18.84 37.30 7.21
C VAL A 173 19.96 36.33 7.51
N TYR A 174 19.78 35.48 8.53
CA TYR A 174 20.80 34.55 9.03
C TYR A 174 20.66 33.13 8.43
N THR A 175 21.69 32.29 8.58
CA THR A 175 21.77 30.94 7.99
C THR A 175 20.59 30.06 8.37
N GLU A 176 20.12 30.19 9.60
CA GLU A 176 19.02 29.44 10.19
C GLU A 176 17.75 29.65 9.36
N PHE A 177 17.44 30.90 8.99
CA PHE A 177 16.28 31.26 8.17
C PHE A 177 16.25 30.46 6.86
N TYR A 178 17.40 30.38 6.17
CA TYR A 178 17.55 29.61 4.94
C TYR A 178 17.35 28.11 5.18
N VAL A 179 17.98 27.55 6.22
CA VAL A 179 17.88 26.12 6.52
C VAL A 179 16.44 25.70 6.85
N GLY A 180 15.75 26.47 7.68
CA GLY A 180 14.35 26.20 8.05
C GLY A 180 13.42 26.24 6.85
N SER A 181 13.49 27.32 6.07
CA SER A 181 12.62 27.52 4.91
C SER A 181 12.90 26.49 3.80
N LEU A 182 14.16 26.35 3.40
CA LEU A 182 14.54 25.44 2.31
C LEU A 182 14.29 23.98 2.66
N SER A 183 14.52 23.55 3.92
CA SER A 183 14.29 22.15 4.31
C SER A 183 12.83 21.75 4.13
N ALA A 184 11.87 22.58 4.53
CA ALA A 184 10.45 22.31 4.33
C ALA A 184 10.08 22.29 2.84
N MET A 185 10.52 23.31 2.09
CA MET A 185 10.23 23.45 0.65
C MET A 185 10.78 22.26 -0.16
N ILE A 186 12.00 21.80 0.15
CA ILE A 186 12.62 20.65 -0.52
C ILE A 186 11.81 19.39 -0.26
N VAL A 187 11.38 19.13 0.98
CA VAL A 187 10.61 17.91 1.28
C VAL A 187 9.25 17.93 0.56
N GLU A 188 8.59 19.08 0.50
CA GLU A 188 7.35 19.26 -0.28
C GLU A 188 7.56 19.02 -1.78
N ALA A 189 8.60 19.62 -2.36
CA ALA A 189 8.97 19.43 -3.76
C ALA A 189 9.25 17.95 -4.06
N VAL A 190 10.01 17.26 -3.19
CA VAL A 190 10.33 15.83 -3.33
C VAL A 190 9.07 14.98 -3.25
N ALA A 191 8.16 15.25 -2.31
CA ALA A 191 6.90 14.51 -2.18
C ALA A 191 6.01 14.66 -3.42
N VAL A 192 5.85 15.90 -3.91
CA VAL A 192 5.08 16.20 -5.12
C VAL A 192 5.71 15.56 -6.36
N LEU A 193 7.03 15.67 -6.52
CA LEU A 193 7.75 15.08 -7.66
C LEU A 193 7.64 13.54 -7.66
N ALA A 194 7.87 12.90 -6.51
CA ALA A 194 7.75 11.46 -6.38
C ALA A 194 6.33 10.98 -6.75
N ASN A 195 5.31 11.72 -6.30
CA ASN A 195 3.93 11.44 -6.64
C ASN A 195 3.66 11.52 -8.15
N MET A 196 4.13 12.57 -8.80
CA MET A 196 4.01 12.73 -10.26
C MET A 196 4.68 11.56 -10.98
N ILE A 197 5.93 11.23 -10.63
CA ILE A 197 6.68 10.13 -11.27
C ILE A 197 5.94 8.80 -11.12
N ILE A 198 5.44 8.48 -9.92
CA ILE A 198 4.72 7.22 -9.64
C ILE A 198 3.44 7.16 -10.49
N ILE A 199 2.64 8.22 -10.49
CA ILE A 199 1.35 8.25 -11.18
C ILE A 199 1.54 8.21 -12.70
N ILE A 200 2.45 9.03 -13.25
CA ILE A 200 2.75 9.05 -14.70
C ILE A 200 3.23 7.66 -15.14
N THR A 201 4.14 7.04 -14.38
CA THR A 201 4.63 5.68 -14.68
C THR A 201 3.51 4.66 -14.64
N CYS A 202 2.64 4.71 -13.61
CA CYS A 202 1.48 3.81 -13.51
C CYS A 202 0.51 4.00 -14.66
N PHE A 203 0.24 5.24 -15.08
CA PHE A 203 -0.64 5.58 -16.19
C PHE A 203 -0.09 5.03 -17.51
N VAL A 204 1.16 5.32 -17.85
CA VAL A 204 1.80 4.84 -19.09
C VAL A 204 1.77 3.30 -19.15
N ILE A 205 2.16 2.62 -18.06
CA ILE A 205 2.15 1.15 -18.02
C ILE A 205 0.71 0.60 -18.12
N ALA A 206 -0.26 1.24 -17.45
CA ALA A 206 -1.66 0.83 -17.50
C ALA A 206 -2.23 0.95 -18.91
N VAL A 207 -1.98 2.07 -19.59
CA VAL A 207 -2.41 2.31 -20.99
C VAL A 207 -1.79 1.28 -21.93
N VAL A 208 -0.46 1.09 -21.89
CA VAL A 208 0.24 0.12 -22.75
C VAL A 208 -0.29 -1.29 -22.52
N LYS A 209 -0.52 -1.69 -21.26
CA LYS A 209 -1.04 -3.02 -20.93
C LYS A 209 -2.49 -3.20 -21.33
N PHE A 210 -3.31 -2.16 -21.22
CA PHE A 210 -4.69 -2.20 -21.67
C PHE A 210 -4.73 -2.32 -23.19
N ALA A 211 -4.04 -1.45 -23.92
CA ALA A 211 -3.98 -1.44 -25.39
C ALA A 211 -3.52 -2.79 -25.98
N LYS A 212 -2.45 -3.39 -25.44
CA LYS A 212 -1.94 -4.69 -25.91
C LYS A 212 -2.91 -5.86 -25.70
N ASN A 213 -3.89 -5.70 -24.81
CA ASN A 213 -4.84 -6.75 -24.43
C ASN A 213 -6.29 -6.38 -24.73
N ILE A 214 -6.54 -5.30 -25.50
CA ILE A 214 -7.87 -4.97 -26.00
C ILE A 214 -8.44 -6.20 -26.74
N GLY A 215 -9.64 -6.64 -26.34
CA GLY A 215 -10.30 -7.81 -26.91
C GLY A 215 -9.74 -9.17 -26.46
N ARG A 216 -8.76 -9.21 -25.55
CA ARG A 216 -8.22 -10.44 -24.94
C ARG A 216 -8.60 -10.51 -23.45
N ARG A 217 -8.10 -11.56 -22.75
CA ARG A 217 -8.41 -11.88 -21.33
C ARG A 217 -8.24 -10.67 -20.39
N GLU A 218 -8.85 -10.78 -19.19
CA GLU A 218 -8.75 -9.80 -18.09
C GLU A 218 -7.34 -9.22 -17.90
N VAL A 219 -7.24 -7.90 -17.87
CA VAL A 219 -5.98 -7.18 -17.58
C VAL A 219 -5.98 -6.78 -16.11
N ALA A 220 -5.04 -7.34 -15.34
CA ALA A 220 -4.85 -7.01 -13.93
C ALA A 220 -4.27 -5.59 -13.74
N LEU A 221 -5.13 -4.57 -13.90
CA LEU A 221 -4.79 -3.15 -13.75
C LEU A 221 -4.91 -2.64 -12.30
N GLY A 222 -5.63 -3.35 -11.43
CA GLY A 222 -5.91 -2.91 -10.05
C GLY A 222 -4.66 -2.61 -9.21
N LYS A 223 -3.52 -3.24 -9.50
CA LYS A 223 -2.24 -2.94 -8.81
C LYS A 223 -1.66 -1.58 -9.18
N TYR A 224 -1.78 -1.16 -10.43
CA TYR A 224 -1.31 0.15 -10.88
C TYR A 224 -2.21 1.24 -10.32
N PHE A 225 -3.53 0.98 -10.32
CA PHE A 225 -4.48 1.84 -9.64
C PHE A 225 -4.15 1.97 -8.15
N ALA A 226 -3.95 0.86 -7.43
CA ALA A 226 -3.64 0.89 -5.99
C ALA A 226 -2.36 1.65 -5.66
N LEU A 227 -1.31 1.53 -6.49
CA LEU A 227 -0.06 2.26 -6.30
C LEU A 227 -0.23 3.76 -6.55
N ALA A 228 -0.88 4.13 -7.66
CA ALA A 228 -1.17 5.53 -7.99
C ALA A 228 -2.10 6.17 -6.94
N ALA A 229 -3.12 5.44 -6.51
CA ALA A 229 -4.07 5.87 -5.49
C ALA A 229 -3.41 6.09 -4.13
N GLY A 230 -2.56 5.14 -3.70
CA GLY A 230 -1.81 5.27 -2.45
C GLY A 230 -0.87 6.46 -2.48
N SER A 231 -0.13 6.65 -3.58
CA SER A 231 0.77 7.81 -3.77
C SER A 231 0.01 9.13 -3.68
N PHE A 232 -1.11 9.25 -4.40
CA PHE A 232 -1.92 10.46 -4.40
C PHE A 232 -2.47 10.77 -3.01
N LEU A 233 -3.07 9.78 -2.34
CA LEU A 233 -3.60 9.92 -0.98
C LEU A 233 -2.51 10.36 0.00
N CYS A 234 -1.37 9.67 0.03
CA CYS A 234 -0.27 10.02 0.94
C CYS A 234 0.26 11.44 0.71
N THR A 235 0.37 11.87 -0.55
CA THR A 235 0.85 13.22 -0.89
C THR A 235 -0.17 14.28 -0.49
N THR A 236 -1.47 14.04 -0.72
CA THR A 236 -2.52 14.96 -0.27
C THR A 236 -2.59 15.09 1.25
N ILE A 237 -2.44 13.99 2.00
CA ILE A 237 -2.37 14.01 3.46
C ILE A 237 -1.15 14.83 3.90
N PHE A 238 0.01 14.59 3.29
CA PHE A 238 1.25 15.29 3.61
C PHE A 238 1.17 16.80 3.39
N LEU A 239 0.56 17.25 2.28
CA LEU A 239 0.37 18.67 2.01
C LEU A 239 -0.69 19.29 2.94
N ALA A 240 -1.82 18.62 3.15
CA ALA A 240 -2.85 19.12 4.08
C ALA A 240 -2.30 19.26 5.51
N ALA A 241 -1.50 18.28 5.94
CA ALA A 241 -0.75 18.28 7.19
C ALA A 241 0.21 19.47 7.33
N ALA A 242 0.89 19.84 6.25
CA ALA A 242 1.77 21.02 6.23
C ALA A 242 0.99 22.31 6.52
N THR A 243 -0.33 22.35 6.36
CA THR A 243 -1.17 23.51 6.73
C THR A 243 -1.98 23.33 8.01
N ALA A 244 -1.75 22.25 8.76
CA ALA A 244 -2.53 21.96 9.94
C ALA A 244 -2.28 22.99 11.05
N GLY A 245 -3.36 23.63 11.50
CA GLY A 245 -3.32 24.69 12.51
C GLY A 245 -3.26 26.11 11.96
N ILE A 246 -2.98 26.29 10.66
CA ILE A 246 -2.89 27.63 10.06
C ILE A 246 -4.24 28.35 10.09
N ASN A 247 -5.36 27.66 9.87
CA ASN A 247 -6.68 28.29 9.94
C ASN A 247 -7.00 28.82 11.33
N ASP A 248 -6.72 28.03 12.38
CA ASP A 248 -6.89 28.44 13.77
C ASP A 248 -6.02 29.68 14.06
N PHE A 249 -4.77 29.67 13.58
CA PHE A 249 -3.84 30.77 13.72
C PHE A 249 -4.31 32.05 12.98
N LEU A 250 -4.72 31.93 11.72
CA LEU A 250 -5.26 33.04 10.93
C LEU A 250 -6.51 33.63 11.58
N GLN A 251 -7.42 32.78 12.06
CA GLN A 251 -8.63 33.23 12.75
C GLN A 251 -8.30 33.96 14.04
N ALA A 252 -7.30 33.50 14.80
CA ALA A 252 -6.85 34.21 15.98
C ALA A 252 -6.20 35.56 15.65
N MET A 253 -5.45 35.65 14.54
CA MET A 253 -4.86 36.92 14.08
C MET A 253 -5.90 37.91 13.53
N ILE A 254 -6.95 37.41 12.87
CA ILE A 254 -8.07 38.23 12.34
C ILE A 254 -9.10 38.52 13.44
N GLY A 255 -9.00 37.85 14.60
CA GLY A 255 -9.93 37.91 15.72
C GLY A 255 -10.23 39.34 16.17
N GLY A 256 -11.34 39.89 15.69
CA GLY A 256 -11.76 41.27 15.96
C GLY A 256 -12.44 41.97 14.77
N ILE A 257 -12.35 41.43 13.55
CA ILE A 257 -13.01 42.03 12.37
C ILE A 257 -14.19 41.17 11.93
N ASP A 258 -15.40 41.62 12.27
CA ASP A 258 -16.63 40.96 11.84
C ASP A 258 -16.72 40.87 10.31
N GLY A 259 -17.05 39.67 9.85
CA GLY A 259 -17.33 39.40 8.44
C GLY A 259 -16.14 39.02 7.57
N ILE A 260 -14.89 39.02 8.07
CA ILE A 260 -13.74 38.48 7.33
C ILE A 260 -13.48 37.02 7.74
N ARG A 261 -13.45 36.12 6.75
CA ARG A 261 -13.10 34.71 6.93
C ARG A 261 -11.97 34.31 5.98
N ALA A 262 -10.88 33.81 6.55
CA ALA A 262 -9.79 33.19 5.81
C ALA A 262 -9.80 31.68 6.05
N HIS A 263 -9.65 30.90 4.98
CA HIS A 263 -9.56 29.45 5.04
C HIS A 263 -8.53 28.94 4.04
N ILE A 264 -7.61 28.12 4.52
CA ILE A 264 -6.61 27.40 3.74
C ILE A 264 -6.90 25.91 3.84
N GLY A 265 -6.88 25.21 2.72
CA GLY A 265 -7.11 23.77 2.69
C GLY A 265 -6.78 23.15 1.34
N MET A 266 -7.13 21.88 1.14
CA MET A 266 -6.90 21.22 -0.14
C MET A 266 -7.61 21.97 -1.28
N ASN A 267 -6.95 22.11 -2.42
CA ASN A 267 -7.58 22.69 -3.59
C ASN A 267 -8.64 21.75 -4.20
N ALA A 268 -9.42 22.27 -5.14
CA ALA A 268 -10.51 21.51 -5.78
C ALA A 268 -10.02 20.25 -6.52
N ALA A 269 -8.82 20.28 -7.12
CA ALA A 269 -8.26 19.16 -7.84
C ALA A 269 -7.88 17.99 -6.91
N CYS A 270 -7.33 18.27 -5.73
CA CYS A 270 -7.07 17.30 -4.68
C CYS A 270 -8.37 16.62 -4.22
N ILE A 271 -9.41 17.42 -3.92
CA ILE A 271 -10.71 16.91 -3.47
C ILE A 271 -11.33 16.03 -4.56
N ALA A 272 -11.37 16.51 -5.81
CA ALA A 272 -11.89 15.74 -6.94
C ALA A 272 -11.12 14.41 -7.10
N GLY A 273 -9.78 14.45 -7.06
CA GLY A 273 -8.94 13.26 -7.15
C GLY A 273 -9.26 12.22 -6.07
N LEU A 274 -9.44 12.65 -4.81
CA LEU A 274 -9.82 11.77 -3.70
C LEU A 274 -11.24 11.19 -3.85
N VAL A 275 -12.20 11.99 -4.30
CA VAL A 275 -13.57 11.54 -4.57
C VAL A 275 -13.58 10.49 -5.69
N PHE A 276 -12.96 10.78 -6.83
CA PHE A 276 -12.90 9.82 -7.95
C PHE A 276 -12.12 8.55 -7.60
N LEU A 277 -11.07 8.66 -6.80
CA LEU A 277 -10.35 7.51 -6.25
C LEU A 277 -11.28 6.60 -5.44
N SER A 278 -12.10 7.17 -4.55
CA SER A 278 -13.05 6.40 -3.75
C SER A 278 -14.10 5.70 -4.62
N LEU A 279 -14.64 6.40 -5.63
CA LEU A 279 -15.63 5.87 -6.56
C LEU A 279 -15.05 4.74 -7.43
N ALA A 280 -13.84 4.93 -7.99
CA ALA A 280 -13.18 3.94 -8.82
C ALA A 280 -12.80 2.69 -8.00
N ALA A 281 -12.34 2.87 -6.75
CA ALA A 281 -12.05 1.76 -5.85
C ALA A 281 -13.32 0.95 -5.52
N ALA A 282 -14.42 1.64 -5.19
CA ALA A 282 -15.70 1.00 -4.88
C ALA A 282 -16.26 0.24 -6.09
N ALA A 283 -16.31 0.87 -7.26
CA ALA A 283 -16.79 0.25 -8.49
C ALA A 283 -15.92 -0.97 -8.89
N GLY A 284 -14.59 -0.85 -8.79
CA GLY A 284 -13.67 -1.95 -9.05
C GLY A 284 -13.84 -3.13 -8.09
N LEU A 285 -14.09 -2.86 -6.81
CA LEU A 285 -14.38 -3.88 -5.80
C LEU A 285 -15.70 -4.59 -6.08
N VAL A 286 -16.77 -3.84 -6.39
CA VAL A 286 -18.09 -4.41 -6.74
C VAL A 286 -17.97 -5.33 -7.95
N CYS A 287 -17.31 -4.89 -9.02
CA CYS A 287 -17.09 -5.74 -10.20
C CYS A 287 -16.32 -7.03 -9.84
N HIS A 288 -15.31 -6.93 -8.99
CA HIS A 288 -14.54 -8.09 -8.54
C HIS A 288 -15.38 -9.08 -7.71
N ILE A 289 -16.28 -8.58 -6.86
CA ILE A 289 -17.20 -9.40 -6.06
C ILE A 289 -18.20 -10.11 -6.98
N VAL A 290 -18.82 -9.39 -7.92
CA VAL A 290 -19.83 -9.93 -8.85
C VAL A 290 -19.25 -11.09 -9.68
N VAL A 291 -18.04 -10.95 -10.20
CA VAL A 291 -17.38 -12.03 -10.98
C VAL A 291 -17.09 -13.26 -10.11
N ASN A 292 -16.73 -13.05 -8.84
CA ASN A 292 -16.23 -14.12 -7.97
C ASN A 292 -17.22 -14.60 -6.89
N ALA A 293 -18.48 -14.15 -6.92
CA ALA A 293 -19.46 -14.28 -5.82
C ALA A 293 -19.51 -15.67 -5.15
N GLY A 294 -19.47 -16.76 -5.92
CA GLY A 294 -19.52 -18.14 -5.39
C GLY A 294 -18.25 -18.64 -4.67
N THR A 295 -17.10 -17.99 -4.84
CA THR A 295 -15.82 -18.40 -4.20
C THR A 295 -15.13 -17.27 -3.42
N PHE A 296 -15.57 -16.03 -3.62
CA PHE A 296 -14.93 -14.83 -3.10
C PHE A 296 -14.91 -14.79 -1.56
N PHE A 297 -16.07 -14.95 -0.92
CA PHE A 297 -16.16 -14.89 0.54
C PHE A 297 -15.44 -16.08 1.21
N ARG A 298 -15.59 -17.33 0.75
CA ARG A 298 -14.90 -18.48 1.37
C ARG A 298 -13.38 -18.39 1.38
N ARG A 299 -12.77 -17.82 0.32
CA ARG A 299 -11.29 -17.73 0.19
C ARG A 299 -10.72 -16.44 0.77
N ASN A 300 -11.41 -15.30 0.62
CA ASN A 300 -10.82 -13.98 0.86
C ASN A 300 -11.38 -13.24 2.09
N LEU A 301 -12.38 -13.78 2.81
CA LEU A 301 -13.03 -13.10 3.96
C LEU A 301 -12.04 -12.49 4.95
N PHE A 302 -11.06 -13.26 5.45
CA PHE A 302 -10.05 -12.76 6.39
C PHE A 302 -9.17 -11.67 5.80
N THR A 303 -8.79 -11.78 4.52
CA THR A 303 -7.96 -10.75 3.87
C THR A 303 -8.75 -9.47 3.61
N LEU A 304 -10.05 -9.59 3.36
CA LEU A 304 -10.93 -8.44 3.17
C LEU A 304 -11.18 -7.70 4.49
N ILE A 305 -11.50 -8.43 5.55
CA ILE A 305 -11.79 -7.86 6.88
C ILE A 305 -10.52 -7.22 7.45
N PHE A 306 -9.46 -8.01 7.64
CA PHE A 306 -8.23 -7.51 8.27
C PHE A 306 -7.50 -6.52 7.37
N GLY A 307 -7.51 -6.72 6.04
CA GLY A 307 -6.85 -5.80 5.12
C GLY A 307 -7.49 -4.42 5.08
N SER A 308 -8.82 -4.35 5.07
CA SER A 308 -9.54 -3.06 5.06
C SER A 308 -9.40 -2.33 6.39
N VAL A 309 -9.51 -3.05 7.51
CA VAL A 309 -9.29 -2.50 8.86
C VAL A 309 -7.87 -1.97 9.01
N LEU A 310 -6.85 -2.70 8.52
CA LEU A 310 -5.46 -2.28 8.60
C LEU A 310 -5.18 -1.01 7.80
N VAL A 311 -5.70 -0.94 6.56
CA VAL A 311 -5.59 0.25 5.71
C VAL A 311 -6.26 1.46 6.36
N LEU A 312 -7.43 1.27 6.97
CA LEU A 312 -8.15 2.33 7.67
C LEU A 312 -7.37 2.83 8.90
N ILE A 313 -6.96 1.94 9.80
CA ILE A 313 -6.24 2.29 11.03
C ILE A 313 -4.95 3.03 10.69
N VAL A 314 -4.17 2.53 9.73
CA VAL A 314 -2.90 3.16 9.33
C VAL A 314 -3.15 4.49 8.60
N GLY A 315 -4.20 4.59 7.78
CA GLY A 315 -4.60 5.85 7.15
C GLY A 315 -4.97 6.93 8.18
N VAL A 316 -5.74 6.57 9.21
CA VAL A 316 -6.08 7.51 10.30
C VAL A 316 -4.83 7.87 11.11
N ALA A 317 -3.96 6.90 11.41
CA ALA A 317 -2.69 7.16 12.10
C ALA A 317 -1.81 8.15 11.32
N LEU A 318 -1.71 7.99 9.99
CA LEU A 318 -1.01 8.93 9.12
C LEU A 318 -1.55 10.36 9.23
N ILE A 319 -2.87 10.53 9.22
CA ILE A 319 -3.52 11.84 9.36
C ILE A 319 -3.21 12.46 10.73
N LEU A 320 -3.28 11.68 11.81
CA LEU A 320 -3.05 12.17 13.17
C LEU A 320 -1.58 12.53 13.41
N ILE A 321 -0.63 11.72 12.93
CA ILE A 321 0.81 11.96 13.07
C ILE A 321 1.26 13.15 12.23
N ALA A 322 0.68 13.31 11.04
CA ALA A 322 0.99 14.43 10.16
C ALA A 322 0.25 15.71 10.56
N GLY A 323 -0.80 15.65 11.39
CA GLY A 323 -1.65 16.78 11.73
C GLY A 323 -1.03 17.80 12.70
N LYS A 324 -1.89 18.49 13.45
CA LYS A 324 -1.50 19.45 14.51
C LYS A 324 -0.65 18.72 15.56
N SER A 325 0.40 19.37 16.09
CA SER A 325 1.37 18.72 16.99
C SER A 325 1.64 19.49 18.28
N VAL A 326 1.95 20.79 18.20
CA VAL A 326 2.39 21.62 19.34
C VAL A 326 1.56 22.89 19.36
N GLY A 327 1.19 23.39 20.54
CA GLY A 327 0.42 24.62 20.64
C GLY A 327 0.76 25.47 21.85
N ASP A 328 0.47 26.76 21.72
CA ASP A 328 0.64 27.76 22.78
C ASP A 328 -0.73 28.33 23.20
N SER A 329 -0.89 28.59 24.49
CA SER A 329 -2.06 29.27 25.05
C SER A 329 -1.93 30.78 24.85
N ILE A 330 -2.45 31.30 23.74
CA ILE A 330 -2.41 32.75 23.47
C ILE A 330 -3.44 33.50 24.31
N GLN A 331 -4.53 32.83 24.74
CA GLN A 331 -5.52 33.37 25.69
C GLN A 331 -6.06 32.28 26.64
N PRO A 332 -6.60 32.63 27.82
CA PRO A 332 -7.22 31.67 28.73
C PRO A 332 -8.36 30.92 28.03
N GLY A 333 -8.19 29.60 27.85
CA GLY A 333 -9.19 28.73 27.24
C GLY A 333 -9.09 28.54 25.71
N ASN A 334 -8.12 29.15 25.03
CA ASN A 334 -7.91 28.93 23.59
C ASN A 334 -6.43 28.66 23.28
N THR A 335 -6.09 27.38 23.06
CA THR A 335 -4.75 26.93 22.65
C THR A 335 -4.72 26.71 21.13
N ILE A 336 -3.78 27.36 20.45
CA ILE A 336 -3.61 27.19 19.00
C ILE A 336 -2.56 26.12 18.76
N TYR A 337 -2.98 24.99 18.19
CA TYR A 337 -2.08 23.91 17.83
C TYR A 337 -1.65 24.00 16.36
N LEU A 338 -0.35 24.07 16.14
CA LEU A 338 0.30 24.06 14.83
C LEU A 338 0.98 22.72 14.57
N ASN A 339 1.15 22.39 13.30
CA ASN A 339 2.07 21.33 12.90
C ASN A 339 3.53 21.76 13.14
N ILE A 340 4.39 20.80 13.52
CA ILE A 340 5.80 21.02 13.86
C ILE A 340 6.58 21.68 12.71
N ARG A 341 6.17 21.46 11.46
CA ARG A 341 6.76 22.09 10.27
C ARG A 341 6.49 23.58 10.22
N ILE A 342 5.24 23.98 10.40
CA ILE A 342 4.85 25.39 10.43
C ILE A 342 5.46 26.07 11.65
N PHE A 343 5.44 25.39 12.79
CA PHE A 343 6.09 25.87 13.99
C PHE A 343 7.59 26.11 13.75
N MET A 344 8.28 25.17 13.10
CA MET A 344 9.67 25.33 12.67
C MET A 344 9.83 26.55 11.76
N GLN A 345 9.04 26.67 10.69
CA GLN A 345 9.12 27.82 9.78
C GLN A 345 8.95 29.16 10.49
N ILE A 346 7.97 29.29 11.40
CA ILE A 346 7.72 30.52 12.15
C ILE A 346 8.89 30.86 13.08
N MET A 347 9.36 29.90 13.87
CA MET A 347 10.46 30.11 14.81
C MET A 347 11.76 30.48 14.11
N PHE A 348 12.05 29.85 12.98
CA PHE A 348 13.23 30.17 12.17
C PHE A 348 13.07 31.50 11.42
N MET A 349 11.84 31.86 11.02
CA MET A 349 11.54 33.18 10.47
C MET A 349 11.83 34.27 11.48
N GLN A 350 11.39 34.15 12.73
CA GLN A 350 11.62 35.15 13.76
C GLN A 350 13.09 35.18 14.22
N ALA A 351 13.62 34.03 14.66
CA ALA A 351 14.98 33.95 15.22
C ALA A 351 16.07 34.25 14.17
N GLY A 352 15.84 33.90 12.91
CA GLY A 352 16.77 34.13 11.80
C GLY A 352 16.65 35.52 11.16
N VAL A 353 15.72 36.36 11.61
CA VAL A 353 15.49 37.73 11.12
C VAL A 353 15.79 38.78 12.20
N GLU A 354 15.52 38.48 13.47
CA GLU A 354 15.53 39.47 14.56
C GLU A 354 16.85 39.56 15.34
N GLU A 355 17.62 38.47 15.50
CA GLU A 355 18.83 38.51 16.35
C GLU A 355 19.89 37.44 16.03
N LYS A 356 21.12 37.65 16.51
CA LYS A 356 22.19 36.64 16.47
C LYS A 356 21.91 35.57 17.54
N LEU A 357 21.76 34.31 17.15
CA LEU A 357 21.38 33.24 18.07
C LEU A 357 22.35 33.05 19.24
N THR A 358 21.80 32.88 20.45
CA THR A 358 22.52 32.42 21.64
C THR A 358 22.77 30.90 21.61
N ALA A 359 23.66 30.38 22.45
CA ALA A 359 23.90 28.94 22.55
C ALA A 359 22.64 28.13 22.94
N GLU A 360 21.77 28.73 23.76
CA GLU A 360 20.48 28.15 24.14
C GLU A 360 19.52 28.09 22.95
N ASN A 361 19.46 29.16 22.15
CA ASN A 361 18.66 29.19 20.92
C ASN A 361 19.11 28.10 19.93
N VAL A 362 20.42 27.87 19.79
CA VAL A 362 20.97 26.82 18.91
C VAL A 362 20.54 25.41 19.38
N GLN A 363 20.55 25.14 20.69
CA GLN A 363 20.09 23.85 21.22
C GLN A 363 18.60 23.65 21.00
N LEU A 364 17.79 24.68 21.23
CA LEU A 364 16.35 24.65 20.95
C LEU A 364 16.08 24.38 19.46
N LEU A 365 16.80 25.06 18.58
CA LEU A 365 16.68 24.91 17.14
C LEU A 365 17.00 23.48 16.68
N THR A 366 18.04 22.89 17.27
CA THR A 366 18.43 21.50 17.00
C THR A 366 17.33 20.52 17.41
N LYS A 367 16.65 20.78 18.52
CA LYS A 367 15.48 19.98 18.94
C LYS A 367 14.35 20.11 17.91
N ILE A 368 13.94 21.32 17.55
CA ILE A 368 12.87 21.53 16.57
C ILE A 368 13.17 20.82 15.24
N TYR A 369 14.42 20.93 14.76
CA TYR A 369 14.86 20.29 13.52
C TYR A 369 14.82 18.75 13.59
N THR A 370 15.29 18.17 14.69
CA THR A 370 15.25 16.71 14.86
C THR A 370 13.81 16.20 14.98
N ALA A 371 12.92 16.94 15.66
CA ALA A 371 11.48 16.65 15.69
C ALA A 371 10.85 16.66 14.30
N PHE A 372 11.19 17.66 13.48
CA PHE A 372 10.74 17.80 12.11
C PHE A 372 11.14 16.59 11.25
N TRP A 373 12.42 16.23 11.21
CA TRP A 373 12.87 15.10 10.40
C TRP A 373 12.32 13.76 10.87
N LEU A 374 12.18 13.59 12.18
CA LEU A 374 11.57 12.39 12.74
C LEU A 374 10.10 12.25 12.31
N ASN A 375 9.35 13.36 12.23
CA ASN A 375 8.01 13.39 11.63
C ASN A 375 8.04 12.96 10.16
N ILE A 376 8.93 13.56 9.34
CA ILE A 376 9.05 13.25 7.90
C ILE A 376 9.31 11.76 7.68
N ILE A 377 10.30 11.21 8.38
CA ILE A 377 10.71 9.81 8.23
C ILE A 377 9.57 8.87 8.64
N THR A 378 8.88 9.18 9.74
CA THR A 378 7.73 8.39 10.20
C THR A 378 6.61 8.37 9.15
N VAL A 379 6.21 9.54 8.64
CA VAL A 379 5.16 9.66 7.62
C VAL A 379 5.56 8.95 6.32
N ALA A 380 6.82 9.09 5.90
CA ALA A 380 7.34 8.43 4.70
C ALA A 380 7.31 6.90 4.80
N LEU A 381 7.73 6.33 5.94
CA LEU A 381 7.72 4.88 6.16
C LEU A 381 6.31 4.30 6.23
N LEU A 382 5.39 5.00 6.90
CA LEU A 382 3.98 4.60 6.95
C LEU A 382 3.30 4.69 5.58
N SER A 383 3.65 5.71 4.79
CA SER A 383 3.18 5.83 3.40
C SER A 383 3.71 4.71 2.52
N ALA A 384 5.00 4.39 2.63
CA ALA A 384 5.63 3.28 1.93
C ALA A 384 5.01 1.92 2.31
N PHE A 385 4.71 1.71 3.60
CA PHE A 385 3.97 0.56 4.08
C PHE A 385 2.61 0.44 3.36
N LEU A 386 1.82 1.51 3.37
CA LEU A 386 0.45 1.49 2.87
C LEU A 386 0.45 1.20 1.36
N MET A 387 1.31 1.89 0.62
CA MET A 387 1.49 1.67 -0.82
C MET A 387 1.94 0.24 -1.13
N ALA A 388 2.95 -0.28 -0.43
CA ALA A 388 3.46 -1.63 -0.66
C ALA A 388 2.43 -2.71 -0.30
N PHE A 389 1.69 -2.50 0.79
CA PHE A 389 0.61 -3.39 1.22
C PHE A 389 -0.48 -3.48 0.17
N LEU A 390 -1.03 -2.32 -0.25
CA LEU A 390 -2.09 -2.23 -1.27
C LEU A 390 -1.64 -2.82 -2.61
N TYR A 391 -0.43 -2.47 -3.07
CA TYR A 391 0.12 -2.95 -4.33
C TYR A 391 0.30 -4.48 -4.35
N ARG A 392 0.78 -5.08 -3.26
CA ARG A 392 0.97 -6.54 -3.18
C ARG A 392 -0.35 -7.27 -2.93
N ALA A 393 -1.24 -6.72 -2.12
CA ALA A 393 -2.56 -7.29 -1.87
C ALA A 393 -3.37 -7.42 -3.16
N THR A 394 -3.33 -6.40 -4.03
CA THR A 394 -3.97 -6.44 -5.36
C THR A 394 -3.31 -7.45 -6.32
N GLN A 395 -2.07 -7.88 -6.08
CA GLN A 395 -1.45 -9.01 -6.80
C GLN A 395 -1.84 -10.38 -6.24
N GLY A 396 -2.65 -10.45 -5.18
CA GLY A 396 -2.91 -11.69 -4.46
C GLY A 396 -1.70 -12.21 -3.67
N LYS A 397 -0.65 -11.40 -3.54
CA LYS A 397 0.55 -11.73 -2.75
C LYS A 397 0.37 -11.24 -1.32
N ALA A 398 0.90 -11.98 -0.36
CA ALA A 398 0.87 -11.57 1.04
C ALA A 398 2.07 -10.64 1.31
N PRO A 399 1.87 -9.36 1.69
CA PRO A 399 2.97 -8.40 1.89
C PRO A 399 3.68 -8.53 3.25
N ARG A 400 3.72 -9.73 3.84
CA ARG A 400 3.87 -9.95 5.28
C ARG A 400 5.14 -9.35 5.90
N VAL A 401 6.30 -9.68 5.34
CA VAL A 401 7.60 -9.33 5.96
C VAL A 401 7.91 -7.84 5.84
N PHE A 402 7.81 -7.29 4.63
CA PHE A 402 8.11 -5.86 4.40
C PHE A 402 7.09 -4.95 5.08
N SER A 403 5.80 -5.30 5.01
CA SER A 403 4.76 -4.51 5.65
C SER A 403 4.91 -4.56 7.17
N LEU A 404 5.08 -5.75 7.78
CA LEU A 404 5.27 -5.84 9.23
C LEU A 404 6.45 -4.98 9.70
N ALA A 405 7.62 -5.12 9.05
CA ALA A 405 8.80 -4.33 9.37
C ALA A 405 8.56 -2.82 9.27
N ALA A 406 7.94 -2.35 8.18
CA ALA A 406 7.66 -0.92 8.00
C ALA A 406 6.67 -0.37 9.04
N THR A 407 5.62 -1.12 9.41
CA THR A 407 4.72 -0.73 10.51
C THR A 407 5.39 -0.76 11.87
N SER A 408 6.24 -1.76 12.16
CA SER A 408 6.95 -1.84 13.44
C SER A 408 7.91 -0.66 13.59
N VAL A 409 8.69 -0.36 12.56
CA VAL A 409 9.61 0.80 12.56
C VAL A 409 8.81 2.10 12.65
N GLY A 410 7.72 2.24 11.90
CA GLY A 410 6.86 3.42 11.94
C GLY A 410 6.23 3.65 13.33
N PHE A 411 5.80 2.60 14.02
CA PHE A 411 5.31 2.67 15.39
C PHE A 411 6.40 3.16 16.36
N VAL A 412 7.59 2.56 16.29
CA VAL A 412 8.73 2.94 17.13
C VAL A 412 9.11 4.41 16.90
N LEU A 413 9.22 4.84 15.64
CA LEU A 413 9.53 6.23 15.30
C LEU A 413 8.42 7.20 15.73
N SER A 414 7.15 6.78 15.68
CA SER A 414 6.04 7.60 16.19
C SER A 414 6.09 7.81 17.69
N ILE A 415 6.56 6.81 18.47
CA ILE A 415 6.80 6.97 19.91
C ILE A 415 7.93 7.97 20.14
N PHE A 416 9.07 7.77 19.46
CA PHE A 416 10.19 8.70 19.57
C PHE A 416 9.76 10.12 19.19
N TYR A 417 8.95 10.29 18.15
CA TYR A 417 8.42 11.58 17.74
C TYR A 417 7.58 12.22 18.84
N ALA A 418 6.65 11.48 19.45
CA ALA A 418 5.81 12.00 20.53
C ALA A 418 6.64 12.42 21.77
N VAL A 419 7.64 11.61 22.15
CA VAL A 419 8.56 11.95 23.25
C VAL A 419 9.38 13.19 22.89
N PHE A 420 9.87 13.27 21.66
CA PHE A 420 10.68 14.38 21.20
C PHE A 420 9.87 15.69 21.15
N LEU A 421 8.59 15.64 20.77
CA LEU A 421 7.69 16.79 20.86
C LEU A 421 7.54 17.28 22.30
N TYR A 422 7.46 16.39 23.28
CA TYR A 422 7.37 16.77 24.69
C TYR A 422 8.65 17.48 25.17
N VAL A 423 9.82 16.92 24.86
CA VAL A 423 11.12 17.56 25.18
C VAL A 423 11.27 18.91 24.47
N THR A 424 10.75 19.03 23.25
CA THR A 424 10.77 20.28 22.49
C THR A 424 9.83 21.31 23.10
N ALA A 425 8.59 20.93 23.43
CA ALA A 425 7.62 21.80 24.08
C ALA A 425 8.13 22.36 25.41
N ASP A 426 8.70 21.50 26.26
CA ASP A 426 9.31 21.89 27.54
C ASP A 426 10.47 22.88 27.33
N ALA A 427 11.35 22.60 26.36
CA ALA A 427 12.45 23.50 26.03
C ALA A 427 11.99 24.85 25.49
N ILE A 428 10.95 24.89 24.66
CA ILE A 428 10.37 26.15 24.18
C ILE A 428 9.81 26.92 25.38
N GLY A 429 9.00 26.28 26.21
CA GLY A 429 8.36 26.94 27.35
C GLY A 429 9.35 27.53 28.35
N ALA A 430 10.51 26.87 28.54
CA ALA A 430 11.60 27.41 29.34
C ALA A 430 12.19 28.71 28.75
N VAL A 431 12.37 28.77 27.42
CA VAL A 431 12.93 29.93 26.72
C VAL A 431 11.93 31.07 26.58
N THR A 432 10.67 30.76 26.24
CA THR A 432 9.62 31.76 25.98
C THR A 432 8.85 32.17 27.22
N GLN A 433 9.09 31.50 28.36
CA GLN A 433 8.28 31.64 29.59
C GLN A 433 6.78 31.40 29.35
N SER A 434 6.43 30.60 28.33
CA SER A 434 5.05 30.24 27.97
C SER A 434 4.79 28.75 28.18
N SER A 435 3.52 28.38 28.37
CA SER A 435 3.14 26.98 28.58
C SER A 435 2.80 26.30 27.26
N ILE A 436 3.81 25.68 26.64
CA ILE A 436 3.67 24.96 25.37
C ILE A 436 3.13 23.55 25.61
N LEU A 437 2.06 23.19 24.89
CA LEU A 437 1.38 21.91 25.02
C LEU A 437 1.57 21.04 23.78
N VAL A 438 1.70 19.73 23.98
CA VAL A 438 1.66 18.74 22.90
C VAL A 438 0.21 18.31 22.67
N SER A 439 -0.23 18.31 21.42
CA SER A 439 -1.57 17.85 21.05
C SER A 439 -1.71 16.33 21.19
N ALA A 440 -2.94 15.84 21.33
CA ALA A 440 -3.21 14.41 21.43
C ALA A 440 -2.96 13.62 20.12
N GLY A 441 -2.84 14.30 18.97
CA GLY A 441 -2.74 13.69 17.64
C GLY A 441 -1.60 12.68 17.49
N PRO A 442 -0.33 13.09 17.70
CA PRO A 442 0.82 12.19 17.61
C PRO A 442 0.73 10.96 18.53
N VAL A 443 0.20 11.15 19.75
CA VAL A 443 0.02 10.06 20.72
C VAL A 443 -1.06 9.08 20.26
N ALA A 444 -2.22 9.59 19.85
CA ALA A 444 -3.31 8.77 19.31
C ALA A 444 -2.88 8.01 18.04
N GLY A 445 -2.09 8.64 17.17
CA GLY A 445 -1.49 8.01 16.00
C GLY A 445 -0.59 6.82 16.36
N ALA A 446 0.30 6.98 17.35
CA ALA A 446 1.14 5.89 17.84
C ALA A 446 0.31 4.72 18.40
N VAL A 447 -0.73 5.02 19.18
CA VAL A 447 -1.65 4.01 19.73
C VAL A 447 -2.38 3.25 18.62
N LEU A 448 -2.84 3.93 17.57
CA LEU A 448 -3.45 3.27 16.41
C LEU A 448 -2.47 2.36 15.68
N LEU A 449 -1.19 2.74 15.58
CA LEU A 449 -0.16 1.88 14.98
C LEU A 449 0.10 0.62 15.81
N LEU A 450 -0.03 0.67 17.14
CA LEU A 450 0.03 -0.51 18.00
C LEU A 450 -1.12 -1.48 17.68
N PHE A 451 -2.34 -0.96 17.51
CA PHE A 451 -3.50 -1.75 17.09
C PHE A 451 -3.31 -2.33 15.68
N ALA A 452 -2.77 -1.54 14.74
CA ALA A 452 -2.45 -2.01 13.40
C ALA A 452 -1.42 -3.15 13.43
N LEU A 453 -0.39 -3.06 14.27
CA LEU A 453 0.60 -4.11 14.46
C LEU A 453 -0.04 -5.39 15.00
N GLY A 454 -0.89 -5.29 16.02
CA GLY A 454 -1.64 -6.42 16.56
C GLY A 454 -2.56 -7.07 15.52
N ALA A 455 -3.28 -6.26 14.74
CA ALA A 455 -4.14 -6.75 13.65
C ALA A 455 -3.32 -7.43 12.54
N ALA A 456 -2.14 -6.90 12.21
CA ALA A 456 -1.23 -7.50 11.24
C ALA A 456 -0.72 -8.86 11.74
N ILE A 457 -0.30 -8.98 13.00
CA ILE A 457 0.15 -10.24 13.62
C ILE A 457 -1.00 -11.26 13.64
N ALA A 458 -2.19 -10.86 14.09
CA ALA A 458 -3.36 -11.74 14.11
C ALA A 458 -3.71 -12.24 12.70
N TYR A 459 -3.63 -11.37 11.69
CA TYR A 459 -3.82 -11.75 10.29
C TYR A 459 -2.80 -12.80 9.81
N LEU A 460 -1.53 -12.70 10.24
CA LEU A 460 -0.50 -13.68 9.90
C LEU A 460 -0.82 -15.05 10.50
N ILE A 461 -1.08 -15.10 11.81
CA ILE A 461 -1.32 -16.33 12.56
C ILE A 461 -2.57 -17.06 12.04
N LEU A 462 -3.69 -16.34 11.88
CA LEU A 462 -4.95 -16.94 11.44
C LEU A 462 -4.87 -17.47 9.99
N ARG A 463 -4.07 -16.83 9.15
CA ARG A 463 -3.88 -17.28 7.77
C ARG A 463 -2.99 -18.52 7.66
N GLU A 464 -1.99 -18.67 8.54
CA GLU A 464 -1.15 -19.86 8.63
C GLU A 464 -1.90 -21.08 9.18
N LYS A 465 -2.71 -20.90 10.23
CA LYS A 465 -3.58 -21.97 10.74
C LYS A 465 -4.57 -22.51 9.68
N LYS A 466 -5.04 -21.66 8.75
CA LYS A 466 -5.93 -22.07 7.66
C LYS A 466 -5.21 -22.91 6.59
N THR A 467 -3.88 -22.77 6.44
CA THR A 467 -3.08 -23.61 5.54
C THR A 467 -2.75 -24.97 6.13
N GLU A 468 -2.84 -25.15 7.45
CA GLU A 468 -2.51 -26.38 8.18
C GLU A 468 -3.73 -27.25 8.59
N ALA A 469 -4.96 -26.83 8.28
CA ALA A 469 -6.16 -27.57 8.67
C ALA A 469 -6.14 -29.02 8.10
N PRO A 470 -6.36 -30.07 8.93
CA PRO A 470 -6.27 -31.46 8.49
C PRO A 470 -7.30 -31.80 7.41
N VAL A 471 -6.90 -32.62 6.44
CA VAL A 471 -7.83 -33.30 5.52
C VAL A 471 -8.74 -34.19 6.39
N PRO A 472 -10.07 -34.16 6.21
CA PRO A 472 -10.97 -34.98 7.02
C PRO A 472 -10.60 -36.47 6.90
N PRO A 473 -10.69 -37.25 7.98
CA PRO A 473 -10.35 -38.66 7.97
C PRO A 473 -11.20 -39.37 6.91
N VAL A 474 -10.54 -40.15 6.07
CA VAL A 474 -11.21 -41.06 5.14
C VAL A 474 -12.05 -42.02 5.99
N SER A 475 -13.36 -42.03 5.77
CA SER A 475 -14.27 -42.93 6.47
C SER A 475 -13.82 -44.38 6.25
N PRO A 476 -13.74 -45.22 7.31
CA PRO A 476 -13.37 -46.61 7.15
C PRO A 476 -14.36 -47.32 6.22
N VAL A 477 -13.82 -48.10 5.29
CA VAL A 477 -14.58 -48.98 4.39
C VAL A 477 -15.32 -50.01 5.27
N PRO A 478 -16.62 -50.26 5.06
CA PRO A 478 -17.33 -51.29 5.81
C PRO A 478 -16.70 -52.66 5.54
N GLU A 479 -16.24 -53.33 6.58
CA GLU A 479 -15.89 -54.75 6.50
C GLU A 479 -17.17 -55.53 6.16
N ALA A 480 -17.18 -56.16 4.99
CA ALA A 480 -18.20 -57.14 4.66
C ALA A 480 -18.01 -58.35 5.58
N GLY A 481 -18.99 -58.61 6.45
CA GLY A 481 -19.04 -59.80 7.28
C GLY A 481 -19.17 -61.08 6.44
N PRO A 482 -18.82 -62.25 7.00
CA PRO A 482 -18.88 -63.51 6.28
C PRO A 482 -20.35 -63.91 6.04
N GLU A 483 -20.72 -64.13 4.78
CA GLU A 483 -21.89 -64.93 4.44
C GLU A 483 -21.58 -66.41 4.72
N GLN A 484 -22.65 -67.12 5.10
CA GLN A 484 -22.74 -68.41 5.82
C GLN A 484 -21.89 -69.58 5.31
#